data_AF-A0A1I6KZS9-F1
#
_entry.id   AF-A0A1I6KZS9-F1
#
_cell.length_a   1.000
_cell.length_b   1.000
_cell.length_c   1.000
_cell.angle_alpha   90.00
_cell.angle_beta   90.00
_cell.angle_gamma   90.00
#
_symmetry.space_group_name_H-M   'P 1'
#
loop_
_entity.id
_entity.type
_entity.pdbx_description
1 polymer ?
#
loop_
_entity_poly.entity_id
_entity_poly.type
_entity_poly.pdbx_seq_one_letter_code
_entity_poly.pdbx_strand_id
1 'polypeptide(L)'
;MTNTLQFGHLTEEDLDDVLIGCASDDALLHAAECEACGAQILAFQSSMTTFNTGTMAWAQAKSNTVSRDLSAAQLSNASQPMRWSVGVATMAAMACVLTVGLHRGPAGVDVVQAPVEQSSAVSNEQEIAADNDLLEAINSEMRTTVPAPLQSFRHASVRMAGSPRNSVNEVQN
;
A
#
# COMPACT_ATOMS: atom_id res chain seq x y z
N MET A 1 -20.69 -31.30 8.06
CA MET A 1 -20.93 -31.97 6.77
C MET A 1 -19.78 -31.54 5.87
N THR A 2 -18.72 -32.35 5.85
CA THR A 2 -17.50 -32.07 5.08
C THR A 2 -17.78 -32.47 3.63
N ASN A 3 -17.99 -31.48 2.78
CA ASN A 3 -18.29 -31.64 1.36
C ASN A 3 -16.97 -31.86 0.61
N THR A 4 -16.21 -32.86 1.03
CA THR A 4 -14.86 -33.12 0.51
C THR A 4 -14.99 -34.02 -0.72
N LEU A 5 -14.34 -33.60 -1.82
CA LEU A 5 -14.09 -34.36 -3.05
C LEU A 5 -15.19 -34.28 -4.12
N GLN A 6 -15.38 -33.08 -4.67
CA GLN A 6 -15.94 -32.94 -6.01
C GLN A 6 -14.77 -33.08 -7.02
N PHE A 7 -14.45 -34.33 -7.41
CA PHE A 7 -13.49 -34.69 -8.47
C PHE A 7 -11.97 -34.65 -8.15
N GLY A 8 -11.54 -35.23 -7.03
CA GLY A 8 -10.14 -35.68 -6.85
C GLY A 8 -9.09 -34.61 -6.56
N HIS A 9 -9.47 -33.33 -6.58
CA HIS A 9 -8.65 -32.20 -6.13
C HIS A 9 -9.35 -31.48 -4.98
N LEU A 10 -8.58 -30.66 -4.26
CA LEU A 10 -9.14 -29.69 -3.31
C LEU A 10 -10.05 -28.69 -4.05
N THR A 11 -11.10 -28.26 -3.36
CA THR A 11 -11.89 -27.12 -3.82
C THR A 11 -11.06 -25.84 -3.76
N GLU A 12 -11.51 -24.78 -4.42
CA GLU A 12 -10.84 -23.48 -4.35
C GLU A 12 -10.86 -22.94 -2.91
N GLU A 13 -11.98 -23.12 -2.22
CA GLU A 13 -12.14 -22.75 -0.81
C GLU A 13 -11.16 -23.51 0.10
N ASP A 14 -10.98 -24.82 -0.12
CA ASP A 14 -10.00 -25.61 0.63
C ASP A 14 -8.56 -25.16 0.35
N LEU A 15 -8.25 -24.78 -0.90
CA LEU A 15 -6.94 -24.24 -1.27
C LEU A 15 -6.67 -22.90 -0.58
N ASP A 16 -7.66 -22.02 -0.55
CA ASP A 16 -7.58 -20.74 0.17
C ASP A 16 -7.34 -20.96 1.66
N ASP A 17 -8.07 -21.91 2.28
CA ASP A 17 -7.89 -22.30 3.67
C ASP A 17 -6.46 -22.82 3.93
N VAL A 18 -5.86 -23.57 2.99
CA VAL A 18 -4.45 -24.01 3.09
C VAL A 18 -3.51 -22.81 3.03
N LEU A 19 -3.76 -21.86 2.11
CA LEU A 19 -2.92 -20.67 1.93
C LEU A 19 -2.94 -19.71 3.13
N ILE A 20 -4.09 -19.58 3.81
CA ILE A 20 -4.22 -18.75 5.01
C ILE A 20 -3.86 -19.48 6.31
N GLY A 21 -3.58 -20.79 6.24
CA GLY A 21 -3.24 -21.61 7.41
C GLY A 21 -4.43 -22.00 8.29
N CYS A 22 -5.64 -22.02 7.73
CA CYS A 22 -6.88 -22.45 8.39
C CYS A 22 -7.40 -23.82 7.91
N ALA A 23 -6.69 -24.48 7.01
CA ALA A 23 -7.07 -25.78 6.47
C ALA A 23 -7.16 -26.89 7.53
N SER A 24 -8.06 -27.83 7.26
CA SER A 24 -8.14 -29.09 7.99
C SER A 24 -6.90 -29.99 7.74
N ASP A 25 -6.62 -30.90 8.67
CA ASP A 25 -5.51 -31.86 8.54
C ASP A 25 -5.62 -32.72 7.27
N ASP A 26 -6.85 -33.10 6.89
CA ASP A 26 -7.12 -33.88 5.67
C ASP A 26 -6.77 -33.08 4.40
N ALA A 27 -7.09 -31.78 4.38
CA ALA A 27 -6.76 -30.90 3.25
C ALA A 27 -5.24 -30.67 3.14
N LEU A 28 -4.55 -30.52 4.27
CA LEU A 28 -3.09 -30.41 4.32
C LEU A 28 -2.41 -31.69 3.82
N LEU A 29 -2.90 -32.86 4.24
CA LEU A 29 -2.40 -34.16 3.79
C LEU A 29 -2.62 -34.32 2.29
N HIS A 30 -3.81 -33.99 1.77
CA HIS A 30 -4.07 -34.03 0.34
C HIS A 30 -3.17 -33.07 -0.44
N ALA A 31 -2.96 -31.84 0.03
CA ALA A 31 -2.07 -30.88 -0.61
C ALA A 31 -0.61 -31.39 -0.70
N ALA A 32 -0.17 -32.20 0.27
CA ALA A 32 1.14 -32.82 0.28
C ALA A 32 1.25 -34.03 -0.67
N GLU A 33 0.17 -34.78 -0.87
CA GLU A 33 0.16 -36.00 -1.70
C GLU A 33 -0.23 -35.75 -3.16
N CYS A 34 -1.05 -34.73 -3.42
CA CYS A 34 -1.58 -34.41 -4.75
C CYS A 34 -0.70 -33.36 -5.46
N GLU A 35 0.08 -33.81 -6.44
CA GLU A 35 1.02 -32.97 -7.19
C GLU A 35 0.37 -31.72 -7.81
N ALA A 36 -0.85 -31.84 -8.35
CA ALA A 36 -1.56 -30.72 -8.97
C ALA A 36 -1.93 -29.63 -7.95
N CYS A 37 -2.44 -30.00 -6.77
CA CYS A 37 -2.78 -29.06 -5.71
C CYS A 37 -1.51 -28.43 -5.12
N GLY A 38 -0.46 -29.24 -4.89
CA GLY A 38 0.83 -28.75 -4.44
C GLY A 38 1.46 -27.75 -5.42
N ALA A 39 1.37 -28.01 -6.74
CA ALA A 39 1.86 -27.10 -7.77
C ALA A 39 1.12 -25.74 -7.76
N GLN A 40 -0.19 -25.73 -7.56
CA GLN A 40 -0.97 -24.50 -7.44
C GLN A 40 -0.55 -23.67 -6.22
N ILE A 41 -0.41 -24.32 -5.05
CA ILE A 41 0.05 -23.66 -3.82
C ILE A 41 1.45 -23.06 -4.01
N LEU A 42 2.38 -23.81 -4.62
CA LEU A 42 3.74 -23.32 -4.91
C LEU A 42 3.75 -22.15 -5.90
N ALA A 43 2.92 -22.19 -6.94
CA ALA A 43 2.79 -21.10 -7.91
C ALA A 43 2.28 -19.80 -7.24
N PHE A 44 1.30 -19.91 -6.34
CA PHE A 44 0.82 -18.80 -5.55
C PHE A 44 1.91 -18.22 -4.64
N GLN A 45 2.61 -19.06 -3.87
CA GLN A 45 3.70 -18.63 -2.98
C GLN A 45 4.84 -17.95 -3.73
N SER A 46 5.17 -18.44 -4.93
CA SER A 46 6.16 -17.82 -5.82
C SER A 46 5.73 -16.41 -6.26
N SER A 47 4.46 -16.25 -6.62
CA SER A 47 3.87 -14.97 -7.00
C SER A 47 3.91 -13.97 -5.84
N MET A 48 3.54 -14.41 -4.63
CA MET A 48 3.58 -13.57 -3.43
C MET A 48 5.00 -13.14 -3.05
N THR A 49 5.98 -14.04 -3.22
CA THR A 49 7.40 -13.72 -2.99
C THR A 49 7.90 -12.65 -3.96
N THR A 50 7.51 -12.75 -5.24
CA THR A 50 7.84 -11.76 -6.28
C THR A 50 7.20 -10.41 -5.95
N PHE A 51 5.92 -10.41 -5.58
CA PHE A 51 5.20 -9.20 -5.18
C PHE A 51 5.83 -8.52 -3.96
N ASN A 52 6.15 -9.27 -2.90
CA ASN A 52 6.80 -8.74 -1.70
C ASN A 52 8.17 -8.13 -2.01
N THR A 53 8.96 -8.81 -2.85
CA THR A 53 10.26 -8.31 -3.30
C THR A 53 10.12 -7.01 -4.08
N GLY A 54 9.17 -6.94 -5.02
CA GLY A 54 8.89 -5.73 -5.79
C GLY A 54 8.43 -4.57 -4.92
N THR A 55 7.53 -4.84 -3.96
CA THR A 55 7.02 -3.82 -3.03
C THR A 55 8.11 -3.29 -2.12
N MET A 56 8.98 -4.16 -1.59
CA MET A 56 10.12 -3.74 -0.78
C MET A 56 11.10 -2.89 -1.60
N ALA A 57 11.45 -3.32 -2.81
CA ALA A 57 12.33 -2.56 -3.70
C ALA A 57 11.75 -1.18 -4.04
N TRP A 58 10.45 -1.09 -4.32
CA TRP A 58 9.75 0.16 -4.54
C TRP A 58 9.78 1.08 -3.31
N ALA A 59 9.50 0.53 -2.12
CA ALA A 59 9.54 1.28 -0.87
C ALA A 59 10.95 1.83 -0.57
N GLN A 60 12.00 1.04 -0.81
CA GLN A 60 13.39 1.47 -0.65
C GLN A 60 13.81 2.54 -1.66
N ALA A 61 13.40 2.41 -2.92
CA ALA A 61 13.64 3.43 -3.94
C ALA A 61 12.96 4.76 -3.58
N LYS A 62 11.75 4.70 -3.03
CA LYS A 62 11.01 5.89 -2.60
C LYS A 62 11.58 6.51 -1.32
N SER A 63 12.03 5.72 -0.35
CA SER A 63 12.64 6.25 0.88
C SER A 63 13.93 7.01 0.63
N ASN A 64 14.67 6.65 -0.43
CA ASN A 64 15.92 7.32 -0.79
C ASN A 64 15.71 8.63 -1.56
N THR A 65 14.53 8.84 -2.16
CA THR A 65 14.21 10.05 -2.94
C THR A 65 13.52 11.14 -2.12
N VAL A 66 12.95 10.78 -0.96
CA VAL A 66 12.54 11.78 0.03
C VAL A 66 13.79 12.29 0.74
N SER A 67 14.47 13.26 0.13
CA SER A 67 15.59 13.97 0.74
C SER A 67 15.22 14.37 2.16
N ARG A 68 16.02 13.89 3.13
CA ARG A 68 15.96 14.27 4.55
C ARG A 68 16.31 15.76 4.82
N ASP A 69 16.32 16.60 3.79
CA ASP A 69 16.53 18.05 3.87
C ASP A 69 15.34 18.82 4.49
N LEU A 70 14.47 18.13 5.23
CA LEU A 70 13.45 18.77 6.07
C LEU A 70 14.08 19.53 7.27
N SER A 71 15.35 19.32 7.58
CA SER A 71 16.06 20.06 8.64
C SER A 71 16.57 21.44 8.20
N ALA A 72 16.78 21.67 6.89
CA ALA A 72 17.30 22.95 6.39
C ALA A 72 16.17 23.95 6.03
N ALA A 73 14.99 23.47 5.66
CA ALA A 73 13.87 24.31 5.23
C ALA A 73 13.06 24.94 6.39
N GLN A 74 13.21 24.47 7.64
CA GLN A 74 12.49 25.04 8.79
C GLN A 74 13.12 26.33 9.37
N LEU A 75 14.25 26.81 8.85
CA LEU A 75 14.90 28.04 9.34
C LEU A 75 14.81 29.24 8.40
N SER A 76 14.23 29.11 7.19
CA SER A 76 14.04 30.25 6.28
C SER A 76 12.58 30.69 6.22
N ASN A 77 12.00 31.03 7.37
CA ASN A 77 10.78 31.83 7.45
C ASN A 77 11.06 33.32 7.10
N ALA A 78 11.83 33.55 6.03
CA ALA A 78 12.16 34.85 5.49
C ALA A 78 11.47 35.00 4.14
N SER A 79 10.21 35.44 4.20
CA SER A 79 9.52 36.26 3.20
C SER A 79 9.96 36.08 1.74
N GLN A 80 9.37 35.14 1.01
CA GLN A 80 9.38 35.21 -0.46
C GLN A 80 7.96 35.37 -1.00
N PRO A 81 7.65 36.53 -1.62
CA PRO A 81 6.36 36.76 -2.23
C PRO A 81 6.25 36.01 -3.57
N MET A 82 5.18 35.21 -3.68
CA MET A 82 4.28 35.16 -4.84
C MET A 82 4.94 35.05 -6.23
N ARG A 83 5.37 33.85 -6.63
CA ARG A 83 5.67 33.49 -8.03
C ARG A 83 4.80 32.30 -8.48
N TRP A 84 3.48 32.45 -8.37
CA TRP A 84 2.47 31.47 -8.80
C TRP A 84 2.02 31.68 -10.26
N SER A 85 2.95 31.86 -11.21
CA SER A 85 2.58 32.11 -12.61
C SER A 85 3.26 31.23 -13.66
N VAL A 86 4.07 30.23 -13.26
CA VAL A 86 4.82 29.40 -14.23
C VAL A 86 4.29 27.97 -14.36
N GLY A 87 3.50 27.46 -13.39
CA GLY A 87 3.06 26.07 -13.37
C GLY A 87 1.94 25.69 -14.36
N VAL A 88 1.21 26.66 -14.91
CA VAL A 88 0.05 26.37 -15.78
C VAL A 88 0.46 26.00 -17.21
N ALA A 89 1.64 26.43 -17.67
CA ALA A 89 2.07 26.22 -19.05
C ALA A 89 2.52 24.77 -19.35
N THR A 90 3.01 24.02 -18.37
CA THR A 90 3.54 22.66 -18.59
C THR A 90 2.45 21.59 -18.62
N MET A 91 1.37 21.75 -17.85
CA MET A 91 0.21 20.84 -17.87
C MET A 91 -0.52 20.84 -19.22
N ALA A 92 -0.64 22.01 -19.88
CA ALA A 92 -1.28 22.11 -21.19
C ALA A 92 -0.46 21.42 -22.32
N ALA A 93 0.87 21.39 -22.20
CA ALA A 93 1.74 20.77 -23.20
C ALA A 93 1.66 19.23 -23.19
N MET A 94 1.54 18.60 -22.01
CA MET A 94 1.37 17.13 -21.93
C MET A 94 0.01 16.66 -22.48
N ALA A 95 -1.06 17.44 -22.28
CA ALA A 95 -2.38 17.10 -22.80
C ALA A 95 -2.40 17.03 -24.34
N CYS A 96 -1.65 17.91 -25.02
CA CYS A 96 -1.62 17.95 -26.49
C CYS A 96 -0.83 16.78 -27.13
N VAL A 97 0.17 16.23 -26.43
CA VAL A 97 0.97 15.11 -26.96
C VAL A 97 0.18 13.80 -26.96
N LEU A 98 -0.66 13.59 -25.94
CA LEU A 98 -1.50 12.39 -25.83
C LEU A 98 -2.64 12.36 -26.88
N THR A 99 -3.20 13.52 -27.24
CA THR A 99 -4.28 13.57 -28.24
C THR A 99 -3.81 13.37 -29.67
N VAL A 100 -2.58 13.80 -30.01
CA VAL A 100 -2.04 13.65 -31.38
C VAL A 100 -1.48 12.24 -31.64
N GLY A 101 -0.95 11.57 -30.61
CA GLY A 101 -0.41 10.21 -30.73
C GLY A 101 -1.47 9.14 -31.04
N LEU A 102 -2.72 9.33 -30.58
CA LEU A 102 -3.82 8.38 -30.79
C LEU A 102 -4.48 8.46 -32.16
N HIS A 103 -4.19 9.49 -32.97
CA HIS A 103 -4.79 9.66 -34.31
C HIS A 103 -3.88 9.28 -35.48
N ARG A 104 -2.61 8.95 -35.22
CA ARG A 104 -1.71 8.36 -36.22
C ARG A 104 -1.42 6.92 -35.86
N GLY A 105 -2.35 6.04 -36.25
CA GLY A 105 -2.23 4.60 -36.05
C GLY A 105 -0.95 4.03 -36.69
N PRO A 106 -0.26 3.10 -36.01
CA PRO A 106 0.72 2.25 -36.67
C PRO A 106 -0.03 1.17 -37.45
N ALA A 107 0.37 0.99 -38.71
CA ALA A 107 -0.01 -0.18 -39.49
C ALA A 107 0.48 -1.45 -38.77
N GLY A 108 -0.44 -2.36 -38.45
CA GLY A 108 -0.12 -3.78 -38.28
C GLY A 108 0.15 -4.29 -36.87
N VAL A 109 -0.72 -3.99 -35.90
CA VAL A 109 -0.83 -4.84 -34.70
C VAL A 109 -2.31 -5.21 -34.52
N ASP A 110 -2.62 -6.49 -34.75
CA ASP A 110 -3.91 -7.10 -34.43
C ASP A 110 -4.07 -7.10 -32.90
N VAL A 111 -4.60 -6.00 -32.38
CA VAL A 111 -5.08 -5.92 -31.00
C VAL A 111 -6.47 -6.55 -31.02
N VAL A 112 -6.58 -7.74 -30.42
CA VAL A 112 -7.86 -8.36 -30.08
C VAL A 112 -8.63 -7.38 -29.19
N GLN A 113 -9.52 -6.60 -29.80
CA GLN A 113 -10.51 -5.80 -29.08
C GLN A 113 -11.50 -6.77 -28.44
N ALA A 114 -11.34 -7.01 -27.14
CA ALA A 114 -12.43 -7.52 -26.33
C ALA A 114 -13.62 -6.56 -26.48
N PRO A 115 -14.86 -7.08 -26.66
CA PRO A 115 -16.05 -6.24 -26.71
C PRO A 115 -16.19 -5.55 -25.35
N VAL A 116 -15.87 -4.26 -25.32
CA VAL A 116 -16.22 -3.39 -24.20
C VAL A 116 -17.72 -3.24 -24.26
N GLU A 117 -18.43 -4.00 -23.43
CA GLU A 117 -19.83 -3.72 -23.12
C GLU A 117 -19.89 -2.27 -22.65
N GLN A 118 -20.51 -1.41 -23.46
CA GLN A 118 -20.86 -0.05 -23.07
C GLN A 118 -21.92 -0.16 -21.98
N SER A 119 -21.45 -0.34 -20.74
CA SER A 119 -22.29 -0.27 -19.56
C SER A 119 -22.92 1.12 -19.54
N SER A 120 -24.24 1.13 -19.44
CA SER A 120 -25.10 2.29 -19.69
C SER A 120 -24.76 3.43 -18.75
N ALA A 121 -24.30 4.56 -19.30
CA ALA A 121 -23.93 5.78 -18.58
C ALA A 121 -25.11 6.51 -17.89
N VAL A 122 -26.26 5.84 -17.69
CA VAL A 122 -27.51 6.43 -17.18
C VAL A 122 -27.74 6.11 -15.70
N SER A 123 -26.93 5.24 -15.08
CA SER A 123 -27.04 4.91 -13.64
C SER A 123 -26.05 5.65 -12.73
N ASN A 124 -25.22 6.54 -13.29
CA ASN A 124 -24.02 7.02 -12.59
C ASN A 124 -24.28 8.22 -11.67
N GLU A 125 -25.24 9.11 -11.95
CA GLU A 125 -25.41 10.31 -11.09
C GLU A 125 -25.92 9.99 -9.68
N GLN A 126 -26.79 8.99 -9.53
CA GLN A 126 -27.24 8.56 -8.19
C GLN A 126 -26.14 7.84 -7.42
N GLU A 127 -25.33 7.04 -8.11
CA GLU A 127 -24.17 6.36 -7.51
C GLU A 127 -23.10 7.38 -7.08
N ILE A 128 -22.82 8.38 -7.91
CA ILE A 128 -21.89 9.48 -7.59
C ILE A 128 -22.42 10.31 -6.42
N ALA A 129 -23.73 10.58 -6.35
CA ALA A 129 -24.32 11.28 -5.20
C ALA A 129 -24.18 10.47 -3.91
N ALA A 130 -24.44 9.15 -3.97
CA ALA A 130 -24.29 8.26 -2.81
C ALA A 130 -22.83 8.13 -2.37
N ASP A 131 -21.87 8.08 -3.30
CA ASP A 131 -20.44 8.04 -3.00
C ASP A 131 -19.97 9.35 -2.35
N ASN A 132 -20.44 10.50 -2.85
CA ASN A 132 -20.12 11.80 -2.24
C ASN A 132 -20.68 11.91 -0.80
N ASP A 133 -21.92 11.45 -0.56
CA ASP A 133 -22.51 11.42 0.77
C ASP A 133 -21.70 10.52 1.73
N LEU A 134 -21.22 9.37 1.25
CA LEU A 134 -20.36 8.47 2.01
C LEU A 134 -19.02 9.13 2.38
N LEU A 135 -18.39 9.79 1.42
CA LEU A 135 -17.12 10.49 1.64
C LEU A 135 -17.27 11.66 2.62
N GLU A 136 -18.40 12.37 2.59
CA GLU A 136 -18.71 13.43 3.54
C GLU A 136 -18.92 12.89 4.96
N ALA A 137 -19.61 11.75 5.10
CA ALA A 137 -19.78 11.06 6.37
C ALA A 137 -18.43 10.67 6.99
N ILE A 138 -17.54 10.05 6.22
CA ILE A 138 -16.19 9.67 6.67
C ILE A 138 -15.37 10.90 7.08
N ASN A 139 -15.41 11.97 6.28
CA ASN A 139 -14.71 13.22 6.59
C ASN A 139 -15.24 13.87 7.88
N SER A 140 -16.55 13.78 8.14
CA SER A 140 -17.15 14.26 9.38
C SER A 140 -16.64 13.48 10.61
N GLU A 141 -16.56 12.15 10.51
CA GLU A 141 -16.10 11.28 11.60
C GLU A 141 -14.61 11.49 11.89
N MET A 142 -13.77 11.60 10.85
CA MET A 142 -12.34 11.90 11.01
C MET A 142 -12.08 13.24 11.70
N ARG A 143 -12.92 14.25 11.45
CA ARG A 143 -12.81 15.57 12.11
C ARG A 143 -13.21 15.53 13.58
N THR A 144 -14.15 14.66 13.95
CA THR A 144 -14.53 14.49 15.36
C THR A 144 -13.46 13.74 16.16
N THR A 145 -12.67 12.90 15.48
CA THR A 145 -11.60 12.11 16.08
C THR A 145 -10.24 12.77 15.92
N VAL A 146 -10.16 14.11 16.07
CA VAL A 146 -8.86 14.76 16.25
C VAL A 146 -8.44 14.50 17.69
N PRO A 147 -7.42 13.64 17.94
CA PRO A 147 -6.93 13.42 19.29
C PRO A 147 -6.52 14.76 19.87
N ALA A 148 -6.85 15.00 21.14
CA ALA A 148 -6.43 16.20 21.84
C ALA A 148 -4.95 16.50 21.50
N PRO A 149 -4.61 17.75 21.14
CA PRO A 149 -3.26 18.11 20.71
C PRO A 149 -2.28 17.49 21.67
N LEU A 150 -1.38 16.63 21.18
CA LEU A 150 -0.38 15.97 21.99
C LEU A 150 0.31 17.05 22.80
N GLN A 151 -0.02 17.14 24.10
CA GLN A 151 0.63 18.09 24.97
C GLN A 151 2.10 17.78 24.85
N SER A 152 2.87 18.72 24.32
CA SER A 152 4.30 18.57 24.10
C SER A 152 4.86 17.96 25.37
N PHE A 153 5.46 16.77 25.28
CA PHE A 153 6.15 16.14 26.38
C PHE A 153 7.22 17.13 26.84
N ARG A 154 6.85 17.98 27.79
CA ARG A 154 7.74 18.95 28.41
C ARG A 154 8.61 18.08 29.27
N HIS A 155 9.74 17.67 28.70
CA HIS A 155 10.77 16.88 29.34
C HIS A 155 10.92 17.39 30.77
N ALA A 156 10.34 16.63 31.71
CA ALA A 156 10.74 16.73 33.09
C ALA A 156 12.20 16.31 33.04
N SER A 157 13.09 17.31 33.01
CA SER A 157 14.50 17.12 33.22
C SER A 157 14.63 16.53 34.61
N VAL A 158 14.56 15.20 34.69
CA VAL A 158 14.93 14.44 35.87
C VAL A 158 16.40 14.76 36.06
N ARG A 159 16.66 15.76 36.92
CA ARG A 159 17.96 15.96 37.53
C ARG A 159 18.22 14.69 38.30
N MET A 160 18.90 13.73 37.67
CA MET A 160 19.59 12.65 38.36
C MET A 160 20.66 13.31 39.23
N ALA A 161 20.26 13.66 40.45
CA ALA A 161 21.18 13.99 41.51
C ALA A 161 22.04 12.75 41.77
N GLY A 162 23.35 12.97 41.81
CA GLY A 162 24.40 11.97 41.73
C GLY A 162 24.17 10.68 42.50
N SER A 163 24.39 9.57 41.82
CA SER A 163 24.76 8.32 42.48
C SER A 163 26.24 8.41 42.87
N PRO A 164 26.60 8.30 44.17
CA PRO A 164 27.99 8.30 44.59
C PRO A 164 28.69 7.03 44.08
N ARG A 165 29.87 7.22 43.47
CA ARG A 165 30.79 6.15 43.09
C ARG A 165 31.21 5.39 44.35
N ASN A 166 30.77 4.14 44.47
CA ASN A 166 31.31 3.23 45.47
C ASN A 166 32.61 2.63 44.91
N SER A 167 33.73 3.11 45.44
CA SER A 167 35.07 2.58 45.21
C SER A 167 35.16 1.17 45.81
N VAL A 168 35.25 0.15 44.97
CA VAL A 168 35.60 -1.21 45.40
C VAL A 168 37.12 -1.27 45.54
N ASN A 169 37.55 -1.36 46.80
CA ASN A 169 38.93 -1.64 47.17
C ASN A 169 39.31 -3.08 46.78
N GLU A 170 40.32 -3.14 45.93
CA GLU A 170 41.48 -4.03 45.98
C GLU A 170 41.59 -4.91 47.25
N VAL A 171 41.55 -6.23 47.05
CA VAL A 171 42.12 -7.20 48.01
C VAL A 171 43.01 -8.15 47.20
N GLN A 172 44.30 -8.01 47.45
CA GLN A 172 45.36 -8.94 47.08
C GLN A 172 45.14 -10.30 47.77
N ASN A 173 45.27 -11.38 47.00
CA ASN A 173 46.02 -12.59 47.38
C ASN A 173 46.21 -13.49 46.17
#